data_AF-A0A453JIS1-F1
#
_entry.id   AF-A0A453JIS1-F1
#
_cell.length_a   1.000
_cell.length_b   1.000
_cell.length_c   1.000
_cell.angle_alpha   90.00
_cell.angle_beta   90.00
_cell.angle_gamma   90.00
#
_symmetry.space_group_name_H-M   'P 1'
#
loop_
_entity.id
_entity.type
_entity.pdbx_description
1 polymer ?
#
loop_
_entity_poly.entity_id
_entity_poly.type
_entity_poly.pdbx_seq_one_letter_code
_entity_poly.pdbx_strand_id
1 'polypeptide(L)'
;VEKEYMPCPSQPAWRHSQYPQRPPGRRLIPSLGLPFLCRKQYEWGIDFYIRIDNAGYYHAYPYVGGPFQNLQETEHAIERYLHDRRDPKMFSMDNMSRVDIAVRNSLYFPDGTRRRRLRSEPVDEIRDSQRQLVNALMDKYNEDNNLLGDLAYEVNVVVWYQPFCEGDLRMWYHHINFTAKTKATAYCEFFFAEVIFMQEKSLELPVSCLCRLKPTDNANCFGCINNGSVDMMHPSDVGYAGGHAMNTYQPFSGPRVMPGSYEEESVRIS
;
A
#
# COMPACT_ATOMS: atom_id res chain seq x y z
N VAL A 1 60.65 0.62 -28.46
CA VAL A 1 59.91 -0.61 -28.12
C VAL A 1 60.68 -1.17 -26.94
N GLU A 2 60.22 -1.21 -25.69
CA GLU A 2 58.92 -1.39 -25.06
C GLU A 2 58.83 -0.52 -23.79
N LYS A 3 57.62 -0.12 -23.41
CA LYS A 3 57.36 0.58 -22.14
C LYS A 3 57.22 -0.47 -21.03
N GLU A 4 57.90 -0.26 -19.91
CA GLU A 4 57.77 -1.03 -18.68
C GLU A 4 56.31 -1.02 -18.20
N TYR A 5 55.74 -2.23 -18.04
CA TYR A 5 54.43 -2.45 -17.42
C TYR A 5 54.67 -3.03 -16.02
N MET A 6 54.46 -2.21 -14.99
CA MET A 6 54.35 -2.69 -13.61
C MET A 6 53.00 -3.41 -13.44
N PRO A 7 52.94 -4.64 -12.91
CA PRO A 7 51.68 -5.30 -12.63
C PRO A 7 50.99 -4.67 -11.41
N CYS A 8 49.70 -4.35 -11.58
CA CYS A 8 48.84 -3.91 -10.47
C CYS A 8 48.76 -4.99 -9.38
N PRO A 9 48.77 -4.61 -8.08
CA PRO A 9 48.56 -5.57 -7.01
C PRO A 9 47.18 -6.20 -7.11
N SER A 10 47.15 -7.53 -7.04
CA SER A 10 45.97 -8.36 -6.95
C SER A 10 45.01 -7.89 -5.86
N GLN A 11 43.71 -7.92 -6.19
CA GLN A 11 42.59 -7.74 -5.26
C GLN A 11 42.77 -8.65 -4.04
N PRO A 12 42.49 -8.18 -2.81
CA PRO A 12 42.46 -9.09 -1.67
C PRO A 12 41.30 -10.08 -1.85
N ALA A 13 41.65 -11.37 -1.79
CA ALA A 13 40.69 -12.46 -1.76
C ALA A 13 39.65 -12.19 -0.65
N TRP A 14 38.39 -12.00 -1.06
CA TRP A 14 37.28 -11.90 -0.11
C TRP A 14 37.22 -13.21 0.69
N ARG A 15 37.61 -13.12 1.96
CA ARG A 15 37.37 -14.17 2.94
C ARG A 15 35.89 -14.48 2.91
N HIS A 16 35.56 -15.75 2.71
CA HIS A 16 34.22 -16.27 2.95
C HIS A 16 33.89 -16.00 4.42
N SER A 17 33.15 -14.92 4.68
CA SER A 17 32.53 -14.71 5.97
C SER A 17 31.44 -15.77 6.10
N GLN A 18 31.68 -16.75 6.97
CA GLN A 18 30.68 -17.71 7.39
C GLN A 18 29.59 -16.95 8.16
N TYR A 19 28.58 -16.47 7.44
CA TYR A 19 27.37 -16.00 8.08
C TYR A 19 26.63 -17.21 8.68
N PRO A 20 26.12 -17.11 9.91
CA PRO A 20 25.39 -18.21 10.52
C PRO A 20 24.18 -18.55 9.65
N GLN A 21 24.13 -19.81 9.20
CA GLN A 21 22.99 -20.39 8.50
C GLN A 21 21.76 -20.25 9.40
N ARG A 22 20.85 -19.33 9.07
CA ARG A 22 19.56 -19.22 9.76
C ARG A 22 18.65 -20.38 9.35
N PRO A 23 17.84 -20.93 10.27
CA PRO A 23 16.96 -22.04 9.98
C PRO A 23 15.88 -21.64 8.96
N PRO A 24 15.33 -22.63 8.21
CA PRO A 24 14.36 -22.38 7.15
C PRO A 24 13.16 -21.58 7.68
N GLY A 25 12.74 -20.59 6.88
CA GLY A 25 11.74 -19.59 7.21
C GLY A 25 10.57 -20.17 7.98
N ARG A 26 10.42 -19.74 9.23
CA ARG A 26 9.18 -19.96 9.97
C ARG A 26 8.07 -19.30 9.17
N ARG A 27 7.11 -20.11 8.72
CA ARG A 27 5.82 -19.63 8.25
C ARG A 27 5.20 -18.86 9.43
N LEU A 28 5.16 -17.53 9.33
CA LEU A 28 4.51 -16.68 10.32
C LEU A 28 3.03 -17.05 10.29
N ILE A 29 2.56 -17.67 11.37
CA ILE A 29 1.13 -17.78 11.63
C ILE A 29 0.68 -16.34 11.92
N PRO A 30 -0.28 -15.77 11.17
CA PRO A 30 -0.78 -14.43 11.43
C PRO A 30 -1.28 -14.38 12.88
N SER A 31 -0.64 -13.60 13.73
CA SER A 31 -1.07 -13.44 15.13
C SER A 31 -2.33 -12.57 15.28
N LEU A 32 -2.90 -12.11 14.16
CA LEU A 32 -4.20 -11.47 14.05
C LEU A 32 -5.03 -12.31 13.07
N GLY A 33 -6.01 -13.07 13.58
CA GLY A 33 -6.90 -13.88 12.74
C GLY A 33 -7.59 -13.04 11.66
N LEU A 34 -7.84 -13.62 10.49
CA LEU A 34 -8.34 -13.00 9.23
C LEU A 34 -9.41 -11.90 9.44
N PRO A 35 -9.08 -10.59 9.48
CA PRO A 35 -10.09 -9.56 9.70
C PRO A 35 -10.27 -8.63 8.50
N PHE A 36 -9.53 -8.80 7.40
CA PHE A 36 -9.56 -7.88 6.28
C PHE A 36 -9.73 -8.59 4.95
N LEU A 37 -10.55 -7.99 4.11
CA LEU A 37 -10.72 -8.33 2.71
C LEU A 37 -10.44 -7.10 1.84
N CYS A 38 -10.00 -7.32 0.60
CA CYS A 38 -9.81 -6.28 -0.39
C CYS A 38 -10.58 -6.62 -1.67
N ARG A 39 -11.50 -5.73 -2.06
CA ARG A 39 -12.26 -5.80 -3.31
C ARG A 39 -11.85 -4.66 -4.23
N LYS A 40 -11.02 -4.97 -5.21
CA LYS A 40 -10.58 -4.01 -6.23
C LYS A 40 -11.64 -3.78 -7.30
N GLN A 41 -11.95 -2.52 -7.58
CA GLN A 41 -12.87 -2.09 -8.64
C GLN A 41 -12.09 -1.26 -9.67
N TYR A 42 -11.29 -1.94 -10.50
CA TYR A 42 -10.35 -1.31 -11.44
C TYR A 42 -10.99 -0.30 -12.40
N GLU A 43 -12.21 -0.59 -12.86
CA GLU A 43 -12.97 0.31 -13.73
C GLU A 43 -13.27 1.63 -13.05
N TRP A 44 -13.45 1.62 -11.74
CA TRP A 44 -13.75 2.77 -10.89
C TRP A 44 -12.51 3.43 -10.29
N GLY A 45 -11.36 2.72 -10.30
CA GLY A 45 -10.15 3.15 -9.61
C GLY A 45 -10.34 3.22 -8.09
N ILE A 46 -11.23 2.38 -7.54
CA ILE A 46 -11.54 2.32 -6.11
C ILE A 46 -11.16 0.93 -5.60
N ASP A 47 -10.40 0.90 -4.52
CA ASP A 47 -10.16 -0.33 -3.75
C ASP A 47 -11.03 -0.27 -2.49
N PHE A 48 -11.93 -1.25 -2.34
CA PHE A 48 -12.71 -1.39 -1.12
C PHE A 48 -11.99 -2.31 -0.15
N TYR A 49 -11.77 -1.83 1.06
CA TYR A 49 -11.28 -2.64 2.17
C TYR A 49 -12.47 -2.99 3.05
N ILE A 50 -12.60 -4.26 3.43
CA ILE A 50 -13.68 -4.74 4.27
C ILE A 50 -13.05 -5.29 5.53
N ARG A 51 -13.45 -4.74 6.67
CA ARG A 51 -12.98 -5.13 7.99
C ARG A 51 -14.08 -5.91 8.71
N ILE A 52 -13.71 -6.99 9.39
CA ILE A 52 -14.61 -7.74 10.27
C ILE A 52 -14.31 -7.30 11.70
N ASP A 53 -15.31 -6.77 12.40
CA ASP A 53 -15.18 -6.34 13.79
C ASP A 53 -15.21 -7.51 14.77
N ASN A 54 -14.93 -7.23 16.05
CA ASN A 54 -14.89 -8.26 17.09
C ASN A 54 -16.26 -8.90 17.38
N ALA A 55 -17.36 -8.31 16.90
CA ALA A 55 -18.71 -8.89 16.97
C ALA A 55 -19.08 -9.67 15.69
N GLY A 56 -18.22 -9.71 14.68
CA GLY A 56 -18.40 -10.43 13.42
C GLY A 56 -19.12 -9.63 12.33
N TYR A 57 -19.34 -8.32 12.51
CA TYR A 57 -19.95 -7.48 11.49
C TYR A 57 -18.91 -6.92 10.51
N TYR A 58 -19.37 -6.68 9.28
CA TYR A 58 -18.56 -6.23 8.16
C TYR A 58 -18.69 -4.72 7.99
N HIS A 59 -17.54 -4.04 7.92
CA HIS A 59 -17.41 -2.59 7.71
C HIS A 59 -16.61 -2.35 6.45
N ALA A 60 -17.07 -1.46 5.58
CA ALA A 60 -16.43 -1.18 4.29
C ALA A 60 -15.81 0.22 4.23
N TYR A 61 -14.68 0.32 3.54
CA TYR A 61 -13.88 1.52 3.35
C TYR A 61 -13.53 1.66 1.86
N PRO A 62 -13.94 2.71 1.15
CA PRO A 62 -14.76 3.85 1.60
C PRO A 62 -16.11 3.43 2.21
N TYR A 63 -16.64 4.25 3.11
CA TYR A 63 -17.92 3.99 3.76
C TYR A 63 -19.06 3.93 2.74
N VAL A 64 -19.77 2.79 2.70
CA VAL A 64 -20.92 2.55 1.82
C VAL A 64 -22.20 2.21 2.60
N GLY A 65 -22.22 2.52 3.90
CA GLY A 65 -23.23 2.06 4.85
C GLY A 65 -22.71 0.94 5.75
N GLY A 66 -23.62 0.38 6.56
CA GLY A 66 -23.32 -0.71 7.49
C GLY A 66 -23.30 -0.25 8.96
N PRO A 67 -22.83 -1.11 9.89
CA PRO A 67 -22.25 -2.46 9.67
C PRO A 67 -23.19 -3.46 8.98
N PHE A 68 -22.64 -4.47 8.30
CA PHE A 68 -23.38 -5.55 7.63
C PHE A 68 -23.19 -6.90 8.32
N GLN A 69 -24.17 -7.80 8.19
CA GLN A 69 -24.12 -9.10 8.88
C GLN A 69 -23.19 -10.11 8.20
N ASN A 70 -22.94 -9.94 6.90
CA ASN A 70 -22.17 -10.89 6.10
C ASN A 70 -21.54 -10.21 4.87
N LEU A 71 -20.66 -10.96 4.20
CA LEU A 71 -19.95 -10.49 3.00
C LEU A 71 -20.92 -10.17 1.85
N GLN A 72 -21.98 -10.95 1.66
CA GLN A 72 -22.92 -10.74 0.55
C GLN A 72 -23.68 -9.40 0.67
N GLU A 73 -24.13 -9.05 1.88
CA GLU A 73 -24.73 -7.74 2.15
C GLU A 73 -23.75 -6.59 1.88
N THR A 74 -22.48 -6.79 2.25
CA THR A 74 -21.42 -5.81 2.00
C THR A 74 -21.17 -5.63 0.50
N GLU A 75 -21.08 -6.73 -0.25
CA GLU A 75 -20.92 -6.70 -1.71
C GLU A 75 -22.09 -6.00 -2.39
N HIS A 76 -23.33 -6.30 -1.98
CA HIS A 76 -24.53 -5.63 -2.49
C HIS A 76 -24.53 -4.13 -2.19
N ALA A 77 -24.08 -3.72 -1.01
CA ALA A 77 -23.94 -2.31 -0.66
C ALA A 77 -22.88 -1.61 -1.52
N ILE A 78 -21.74 -2.26 -1.77
CA ILE A 78 -20.70 -1.75 -2.68
C ILE A 78 -21.27 -1.61 -4.11
N GLU A 79 -21.97 -2.61 -4.62
CA GLU A 79 -22.57 -2.57 -5.95
C GLU A 79 -23.59 -1.42 -6.09
N ARG A 80 -24.46 -1.26 -5.09
CA ARG A 80 -25.41 -0.14 -5.04
C ARG A 80 -24.70 1.20 -4.98
N TYR A 81 -23.69 1.34 -4.11
CA TYR A 81 -22.90 2.56 -4.00
C TYR A 81 -22.23 2.96 -5.32
N LEU A 82 -21.71 1.99 -6.07
CA LEU A 82 -21.16 2.24 -7.39
C LEU A 82 -22.26 2.58 -8.40
N HIS A 83 -23.39 1.86 -8.38
CA HIS A 83 -24.52 2.13 -9.25
C HIS A 83 -25.03 3.57 -9.10
N ASP A 84 -25.24 4.03 -7.87
CA ASP A 84 -25.78 5.35 -7.56
C ASP A 84 -24.83 6.50 -7.94
N ARG A 85 -23.53 6.20 -8.10
CA ARG A 85 -22.51 7.16 -8.54
C ARG A 85 -22.33 7.24 -10.05
N ARG A 86 -22.98 6.38 -10.83
CA ARG A 86 -22.79 6.38 -12.29
C ARG A 86 -23.29 7.69 -12.87
N ASP A 87 -22.45 8.32 -13.71
CA ASP A 87 -22.91 9.45 -14.53
C ASP A 87 -23.64 8.88 -15.76
N PRO A 88 -24.93 9.23 -15.97
CA PRO A 88 -25.68 8.80 -17.15
C PRO A 88 -24.97 9.10 -18.48
N LYS A 89 -24.19 10.19 -18.55
CA LYS A 89 -23.42 10.57 -19.74
C LYS A 89 -22.29 9.60 -20.06
N MET A 90 -21.77 8.89 -19.06
CA MET A 90 -20.74 7.87 -19.28
C MET A 90 -21.32 6.58 -19.88
N PHE A 91 -22.64 6.36 -19.77
CA PHE A 91 -23.34 5.18 -20.28
C PHE A 91 -24.18 5.43 -21.54
N SER A 92 -24.58 6.68 -21.79
CA SER A 92 -25.20 7.08 -23.04
C SER A 92 -24.17 7.04 -24.17
N MET A 93 -24.08 5.89 -24.83
CA MET A 93 -23.22 5.65 -26.01
C MET A 93 -23.96 5.85 -27.34
N ASP A 94 -25.24 6.20 -27.27
CA ASP A 94 -26.06 6.45 -28.45
C ASP A 94 -25.43 7.57 -29.29
N ASN A 95 -25.09 7.24 -30.53
CA ASN A 95 -24.43 8.10 -31.53
C ASN A 95 -22.92 8.35 -31.33
N MET A 96 -22.21 7.57 -30.51
CA MET A 96 -20.75 7.65 -30.41
C MET A 96 -20.04 6.63 -31.28
N SER A 97 -18.92 7.02 -31.91
CA SER A 97 -18.06 6.06 -32.58
C SER A 97 -17.34 5.16 -31.56
N ARG A 98 -16.89 3.98 -32.00
CA ARG A 98 -16.07 3.08 -31.17
C ARG A 98 -14.79 3.76 -30.64
N VAL A 99 -14.23 4.69 -31.42
CA VAL A 99 -13.03 5.45 -31.04
C VAL A 99 -13.36 6.41 -29.91
N ASP A 100 -14.48 7.13 -30.00
CA ASP A 100 -14.88 8.07 -28.96
C ASP A 100 -15.20 7.37 -27.64
N ILE A 101 -15.81 6.17 -27.71
CA ILE A 101 -16.04 5.32 -26.53
C ILE A 101 -14.70 4.91 -25.89
N ALA A 102 -13.73 4.46 -26.69
CA ALA A 102 -12.41 4.07 -26.18
C ALA A 102 -11.65 5.25 -25.56
N VAL A 103 -11.67 6.42 -26.21
CA VAL A 103 -11.07 7.66 -25.69
C VAL A 103 -11.72 8.06 -24.37
N ARG A 104 -13.05 8.04 -24.30
CA ARG A 104 -13.79 8.36 -23.07
C ARG A 104 -13.41 7.41 -21.92
N ASN A 105 -13.45 6.10 -22.14
CA ASN A 105 -13.13 5.10 -21.11
C ASN A 105 -11.67 5.19 -20.65
N SER A 106 -10.76 5.66 -21.51
CA SER A 106 -9.35 5.89 -21.18
C SER A 106 -9.13 7.16 -20.34
N LEU A 107 -10.02 8.16 -20.46
CA LEU A 107 -9.86 9.45 -19.81
C LEU A 107 -10.70 9.60 -18.54
N TYR A 108 -11.82 8.90 -18.43
CA TYR A 108 -12.81 9.09 -17.37
C TYR A 108 -13.15 7.78 -16.65
N PHE A 109 -13.53 7.92 -15.38
CA PHE A 109 -14.18 6.88 -14.59
C PHE A 109 -15.69 6.84 -14.88
N PRO A 110 -16.41 5.78 -14.48
CA PRO A 110 -17.85 5.64 -14.72
C PRO A 110 -18.75 6.70 -14.05
N ASP A 111 -18.25 7.42 -13.04
CA ASP A 111 -18.91 8.58 -12.42
C ASP A 111 -18.59 9.91 -13.13
N GLY A 112 -17.90 9.85 -14.26
CA GLY A 112 -17.51 11.01 -15.06
C GLY A 112 -16.28 11.76 -14.56
N THR A 113 -15.68 11.35 -13.45
CA THR A 113 -14.45 11.97 -12.96
C THR A 113 -13.26 11.60 -13.85
N ARG A 114 -12.30 12.52 -14.02
CA ARG A 114 -11.13 12.30 -14.88
C ARG A 114 -10.13 11.36 -14.20
N ARG A 115 -9.62 10.37 -14.93
CA ARG A 115 -8.60 9.42 -14.44
C ARG A 115 -7.26 10.08 -14.16
N ARG A 116 -6.83 10.97 -15.05
CA ARG A 116 -5.57 11.72 -14.91
C ARG A 116 -5.83 13.02 -14.16
N ARG A 117 -5.32 13.11 -12.94
CA ARG A 117 -5.34 14.33 -12.13
C ARG A 117 -4.19 15.25 -12.48
N LEU A 118 -4.43 16.55 -12.39
CA LEU A 118 -3.34 17.51 -12.26
C LEU A 118 -2.81 17.45 -10.83
N ARG A 119 -1.52 17.73 -10.67
CA ARG A 119 -0.83 17.65 -9.36
C ARG A 119 -1.44 18.57 -8.29
N SER A 120 -2.13 19.62 -8.72
CA SER A 120 -2.81 20.63 -7.91
C SER A 120 -4.25 20.28 -7.54
N GLU A 121 -4.84 19.25 -8.15
CA GLU A 121 -6.20 18.85 -7.85
C GLU A 121 -6.25 18.07 -6.53
N PRO A 122 -7.30 18.26 -5.71
CA PRO A 122 -7.45 17.51 -4.47
C PRO A 122 -7.50 16.01 -4.75
N VAL A 123 -6.86 15.25 -3.87
CA VAL A 123 -6.96 13.79 -3.87
C VAL A 123 -8.42 13.45 -3.58
N ASP A 124 -8.98 12.59 -4.42
CA ASP A 124 -10.31 12.08 -4.20
C ASP A 124 -10.26 11.03 -3.11
N GLU A 125 -10.81 11.39 -1.95
CA GLU A 125 -10.74 10.60 -0.72
C GLU A 125 -11.24 9.17 -0.92
N ILE A 126 -12.22 8.95 -1.82
CA ILE A 126 -12.80 7.63 -2.11
C ILE A 126 -11.80 6.76 -2.89
N ARG A 127 -10.99 7.40 -3.73
CA ARG A 127 -9.95 6.76 -4.56
C ARG A 127 -8.57 6.76 -3.90
N ASP A 128 -8.44 7.36 -2.72
CA ASP A 128 -7.24 7.30 -1.90
C ASP A 128 -7.14 5.94 -1.20
N SER A 129 -6.78 4.91 -1.95
CA SER A 129 -6.74 3.53 -1.45
C SER A 129 -5.82 3.35 -0.24
N GLN A 130 -4.70 4.09 -0.18
CA GLN A 130 -3.78 4.06 0.95
C GLN A 130 -4.48 4.57 2.21
N ARG A 131 -5.17 5.71 2.11
CA ARG A 131 -5.93 6.27 3.22
C ARG A 131 -7.07 5.36 3.67
N GLN A 132 -7.80 4.75 2.72
CA GLN A 132 -8.90 3.82 3.04
C GLN A 132 -8.40 2.57 3.76
N LEU A 133 -7.28 1.99 3.32
CA LEU A 133 -6.64 0.87 4.00
C LEU A 133 -6.25 1.24 5.43
N VAL A 134 -5.56 2.38 5.59
CA VAL A 134 -5.05 2.81 6.91
C VAL A 134 -6.19 3.18 7.86
N ASN A 135 -7.29 3.74 7.38
CA ASN A 135 -8.49 3.95 8.19
C ASN A 135 -9.07 2.60 8.68
N ALA A 136 -9.18 1.60 7.80
CA ALA A 136 -9.66 0.27 8.18
C ALA A 136 -8.74 -0.40 9.22
N LEU A 137 -7.42 -0.30 9.02
CA LEU A 137 -6.43 -0.81 9.98
C LEU A 137 -6.57 -0.10 11.33
N MET A 138 -6.72 1.22 11.33
CA MET A 138 -6.82 2.01 12.56
C MET A 138 -8.07 1.67 13.37
N ASP A 139 -9.22 1.51 12.72
CA ASP A 139 -10.45 1.11 13.41
C ASP A 139 -10.31 -0.26 14.05
N LYS A 140 -9.64 -1.22 13.38
CA LYS A 140 -9.33 -2.52 13.99
C LYS A 140 -8.39 -2.39 15.18
N TYR A 141 -7.35 -1.56 15.07
CA TYR A 141 -6.44 -1.31 16.19
C TYR A 141 -7.17 -0.73 17.39
N ASN A 142 -8.04 0.26 17.18
CA ASN A 142 -8.84 0.86 18.24
C ASN A 142 -9.72 -0.19 18.93
N GLU A 143 -10.42 -1.03 18.16
CA GLU A 143 -11.25 -2.09 18.70
C GLU A 143 -10.46 -3.14 19.49
N ASP A 144 -9.34 -3.61 18.96
CA ASP A 144 -8.51 -4.63 19.61
C ASP A 144 -7.89 -4.14 20.91
N ASN A 145 -7.76 -2.82 21.07
CA ASN A 145 -7.24 -2.17 22.27
C ASN A 145 -8.35 -1.54 23.14
N ASN A 146 -9.63 -1.76 22.82
CA ASN A 146 -10.78 -1.18 23.54
C ASN A 146 -10.74 0.36 23.64
N LEU A 147 -10.25 1.02 22.61
CA LEU A 147 -10.15 2.48 22.52
C LEU A 147 -11.45 3.03 21.90
N LEU A 148 -12.19 3.80 22.69
CA LEU A 148 -13.51 4.32 22.31
C LEU A 148 -13.61 5.83 22.55
N GLY A 149 -14.51 6.48 21.81
CA GLY A 149 -14.77 7.91 21.95
C GLY A 149 -13.51 8.75 21.76
N ASP A 150 -13.21 9.62 22.73
CA ASP A 150 -12.07 10.54 22.65
C ASP A 150 -10.70 9.85 22.77
N LEU A 151 -10.67 8.57 23.17
CA LEU A 151 -9.45 7.76 23.22
C LEU A 151 -9.16 7.04 21.90
N ALA A 152 -10.13 6.94 20.99
CA ALA A 152 -9.94 6.30 19.70
C ALA A 152 -9.01 7.16 18.83
N TYR A 153 -8.08 6.49 18.14
CA TYR A 153 -7.17 7.13 17.22
C TYR A 153 -7.85 7.39 15.88
N GLU A 154 -7.76 8.62 15.40
CA GLU A 154 -8.15 9.03 14.06
C GLU A 154 -6.88 9.23 13.22
N VAL A 155 -6.84 8.62 12.04
CA VAL A 155 -5.69 8.73 11.12
C VAL A 155 -5.52 10.20 10.71
N ASN A 156 -4.31 10.71 10.83
CA ASN A 156 -3.96 12.07 10.45
C ASN A 156 -3.35 12.11 9.04
N VAL A 157 -2.23 11.40 8.83
CA VAL A 157 -1.58 11.32 7.51
C VAL A 157 -0.87 9.97 7.32
N VAL A 158 -0.93 9.44 6.10
CA VAL A 158 -0.08 8.34 5.64
C VAL A 158 1.27 8.94 5.25
N VAL A 159 2.32 8.58 5.99
CA VAL A 159 3.65 9.19 5.86
C VAL A 159 4.46 8.45 4.81
N TRP A 160 4.48 7.13 4.89
CA TRP A 160 5.21 6.27 3.95
C TRP A 160 4.39 5.05 3.57
N TYR A 161 4.51 4.65 2.31
CA TYR A 161 3.87 3.47 1.76
C TYR A 161 4.83 2.79 0.78
N GLN A 162 5.39 1.65 1.19
CA GLN A 162 6.43 0.96 0.44
C GLN A 162 5.96 -0.47 0.09
N PRO A 163 5.54 -0.70 -1.17
CA PRO A 163 5.30 -2.03 -1.68
C PRO A 163 6.61 -2.69 -2.16
N PHE A 164 6.79 -3.97 -1.88
CA PHE A 164 7.88 -4.77 -2.45
C PHE A 164 7.50 -6.26 -2.46
N CYS A 165 8.16 -7.05 -3.30
CA CYS A 165 8.00 -8.49 -3.34
C CYS A 165 9.23 -9.19 -2.74
N GLU A 166 9.02 -10.33 -2.09
CA GLU A 166 10.10 -11.18 -1.57
C GLU A 166 9.98 -12.56 -2.19
N GLY A 167 10.92 -12.93 -3.06
CA GLY A 167 11.13 -14.28 -3.56
C GLY A 167 10.08 -14.77 -4.53
N ASP A 168 8.87 -15.01 -4.02
CA ASP A 168 7.70 -15.33 -4.81
C ASP A 168 7.02 -14.03 -5.28
N LEU A 169 6.98 -13.80 -6.59
CA LEU A 169 6.32 -12.63 -7.21
C LEU A 169 4.81 -12.57 -6.90
N ARG A 170 4.24 -13.66 -6.34
CA ARG A 170 2.85 -13.75 -5.92
C ARG A 170 2.54 -13.01 -4.63
N MET A 171 3.52 -12.64 -3.81
CA MET A 171 3.27 -11.97 -2.52
C MET A 171 3.89 -10.58 -2.51
N TRP A 172 3.04 -9.57 -2.32
CA TRP A 172 3.43 -8.18 -2.21
C TRP A 172 3.27 -7.74 -0.76
N TYR A 173 4.39 -7.41 -0.13
CA TYR A 173 4.42 -6.83 1.19
C TYR A 173 4.31 -5.32 1.06
N HIS A 174 3.38 -4.75 1.80
CA HIS A 174 3.14 -3.33 1.84
C HIS A 174 3.44 -2.88 3.26
N HIS A 175 4.56 -2.20 3.41
CA HIS A 175 4.92 -1.55 4.66
C HIS A 175 4.34 -0.14 4.65
N ILE A 176 3.74 0.25 5.75
CA ILE A 176 3.04 1.53 5.86
C ILE A 176 3.44 2.20 7.16
N ASN A 177 3.92 3.45 7.09
CA ASN A 177 3.99 4.33 8.23
C ASN A 177 2.91 5.39 8.11
N PHE A 178 2.24 5.66 9.22
CA PHE A 178 1.22 6.69 9.28
C PHE A 178 1.15 7.26 10.69
N THR A 179 0.51 8.42 10.79
CA THR A 179 0.27 9.07 12.07
C THR A 179 -1.22 9.05 12.39
N ALA A 180 -1.53 8.96 13.67
CA ALA A 180 -2.88 9.08 14.16
C ALA A 180 -2.91 9.88 15.46
N LYS A 181 -4.04 10.50 15.76
CA LYS A 181 -4.23 11.32 16.97
C LYS A 181 -5.55 10.99 17.62
N THR A 182 -5.60 11.11 18.94
CA THR A 182 -6.86 11.01 19.69
C THR A 182 -7.50 12.40 19.80
N LYS A 183 -8.78 12.49 20.15
CA LYS A 183 -9.39 13.79 20.45
C LYS A 183 -8.90 14.37 21.77
N ALA A 184 -8.43 13.51 22.67
CA ALA A 184 -7.87 13.90 23.95
C ALA A 184 -6.51 14.62 23.86
N THR A 185 -5.75 14.42 22.77
CA THR A 185 -4.38 14.94 22.65
C THR A 185 -4.10 15.66 21.34
N ALA A 186 -3.39 16.79 21.39
CA ALA A 186 -2.93 17.48 20.19
C ALA A 186 -1.76 16.77 19.47
N TYR A 187 -1.06 15.87 20.15
CA TYR A 187 0.10 15.15 19.61
C TYR A 187 -0.33 13.99 18.72
N CYS A 188 0.41 13.79 17.63
CA CYS A 188 0.26 12.63 16.75
C CYS A 188 1.19 11.52 17.18
N GLU A 189 0.65 10.32 17.31
CA GLU A 189 1.39 9.08 17.52
C GLU A 189 1.75 8.46 16.17
N PHE A 190 2.87 7.76 16.11
CA PHE A 190 3.40 7.15 14.90
C PHE A 190 3.16 5.64 14.91
N PHE A 191 2.78 5.07 13.76
CA PHE A 191 2.39 3.67 13.63
C PHE A 191 3.09 3.00 12.45
N PHE A 192 3.14 1.68 12.52
CA PHE A 192 3.59 0.80 11.46
C PHE A 192 2.54 -0.27 11.18
N ALA A 193 2.36 -0.59 9.90
CA ALA A 193 1.61 -1.76 9.46
C ALA A 193 2.35 -2.50 8.34
N GLU A 194 2.25 -3.83 8.37
CA GLU A 194 2.62 -4.70 7.26
C GLU A 194 1.37 -5.45 6.79
N VAL A 195 1.04 -5.23 5.51
CA VAL A 195 -0.11 -5.84 4.84
C VAL A 195 0.38 -6.66 3.66
N ILE A 196 -0.18 -7.85 3.47
CA ILE A 196 0.23 -8.79 2.44
C ILE A 196 -0.84 -8.84 1.35
N PHE A 197 -0.51 -8.40 0.14
CA PHE A 197 -1.34 -8.56 -1.04
C PHE A 197 -0.91 -9.79 -1.81
N MET A 198 -1.79 -10.79 -1.88
CA MET A 198 -1.57 -12.00 -2.68
C MET A 198 -2.01 -11.74 -4.13
N GLN A 199 -1.20 -12.16 -5.11
CA GLN A 199 -1.62 -12.25 -6.51
C GLN A 199 -2.57 -13.45 -6.65
N GLU A 200 -3.53 -13.31 -7.58
CA GLU A 200 -4.68 -14.20 -7.80
C GLU A 200 -5.88 -13.88 -6.90
N LYS A 201 -7.07 -14.36 -7.29
CA LYS A 201 -8.45 -13.96 -6.91
C LYS A 201 -8.81 -13.97 -5.41
N SER A 202 -7.84 -14.04 -4.51
CA SER A 202 -8.08 -13.95 -3.08
C SER A 202 -8.58 -12.56 -2.71
N LEU A 203 -9.73 -12.54 -2.04
CA LEU A 203 -10.20 -11.35 -1.36
C LEU A 203 -9.46 -11.13 -0.04
N GLU A 204 -8.81 -12.15 0.52
CA GLU A 204 -8.16 -12.05 1.84
C GLU A 204 -6.99 -11.08 1.80
N LEU A 205 -6.92 -10.23 2.83
CA LEU A 205 -5.87 -9.26 3.01
C LEU A 205 -5.19 -9.47 4.37
N PRO A 206 -4.23 -10.42 4.47
CA PRO A 206 -3.53 -10.65 5.72
C PRO A 206 -2.79 -9.41 6.22
N VAL A 207 -2.91 -9.14 7.51
CA VAL A 207 -2.15 -8.12 8.23
C VAL A 207 -1.22 -8.84 9.19
N SER A 208 0.07 -8.82 8.91
CA SER A 208 1.08 -9.52 9.72
C SER A 208 1.53 -8.68 10.91
N CYS A 209 1.47 -7.36 10.79
CA CYS A 209 1.85 -6.44 11.86
C CYS A 209 1.00 -5.16 11.80
N LEU A 210 0.54 -4.71 12.97
CA LEU A 210 -0.06 -3.39 13.17
C LEU A 210 0.26 -2.93 14.58
N CYS A 211 1.09 -1.90 14.71
CA CYS A 211 1.56 -1.46 16.03
C CYS A 211 1.89 0.03 16.08
N ARG A 212 1.78 0.58 17.29
CA ARG A 212 2.33 1.90 17.62
C ARG A 212 3.85 1.80 17.74
N LEU A 213 4.58 2.76 17.16
CA LEU A 213 6.03 2.82 17.21
C LEU A 213 6.50 3.63 18.43
N LYS A 214 7.56 3.15 19.07
CA LYS A 214 8.31 3.87 20.10
C LYS A 214 9.33 4.80 19.40
N PRO A 215 9.74 5.91 20.03
CA PRO A 215 10.78 6.78 19.48
C PRO A 215 12.12 6.08 19.19
N THR A 216 12.39 4.96 19.86
CA THR A 216 13.60 4.14 19.69
C THR A 216 13.43 3.01 18.68
N ASP A 217 12.23 2.80 18.13
CA ASP A 217 12.00 1.78 17.12
C ASP A 217 12.60 2.21 15.79
N ASN A 218 13.49 1.39 15.23
CA ASN A 218 14.00 1.56 13.88
C ASN A 218 14.68 0.27 13.42
N ALA A 219 13.94 -0.82 13.38
CA ALA A 219 14.49 -2.09 12.89
C ALA A 219 14.81 -2.02 11.39
N ASN A 220 15.78 -2.84 10.97
CA ASN A 220 16.18 -2.90 9.56
C ASN A 220 15.20 -3.73 8.72
N CYS A 221 14.84 -3.21 7.55
CA CYS A 221 14.11 -3.93 6.51
C CYS A 221 14.84 -3.78 5.17
N PHE A 222 15.41 -4.87 4.64
CA PHE A 222 16.10 -4.81 3.35
C PHE A 222 15.14 -4.54 2.19
N GLY A 223 13.88 -4.98 2.27
CA GLY A 223 12.87 -4.68 1.26
C GLY A 223 12.64 -3.17 1.09
N CYS A 224 12.48 -2.44 2.20
CA CYS A 224 12.34 -0.99 2.18
C CYS A 224 13.63 -0.28 1.75
N ILE A 225 14.78 -0.68 2.31
CA ILE A 225 16.08 -0.07 2.00
C ILE A 225 16.42 -0.23 0.51
N ASN A 226 16.30 -1.44 -0.03
CA ASN A 226 16.64 -1.73 -1.42
C ASN A 226 15.69 -1.04 -2.42
N ASN A 227 14.47 -0.74 -1.99
CA ASN A 227 13.49 -0.02 -2.81
C ASN A 227 13.54 1.51 -2.59
N GLY A 228 14.53 2.02 -1.86
CA GLY A 228 14.80 3.45 -1.71
C GLY A 228 14.02 4.14 -0.59
N SER A 229 13.27 3.40 0.23
CA SER A 229 12.56 3.94 1.41
C SER A 229 13.40 3.75 2.66
N VAL A 230 14.51 4.48 2.74
CA VAL A 230 15.46 4.43 3.87
C VAL A 230 14.91 5.07 5.15
N ASP A 231 13.97 6.01 5.01
CA ASP A 231 13.32 6.72 6.13
C ASP A 231 12.09 5.96 6.67
N MET A 232 11.85 4.75 6.17
CA MET A 232 10.79 3.87 6.64
C MET A 232 11.12 3.34 8.04
N MET A 233 10.25 3.59 9.00
CA MET A 233 10.45 3.19 10.39
C MET A 233 9.77 1.85 10.67
N HIS A 234 10.48 0.94 11.32
CA HIS A 234 9.99 -0.40 11.61
C HIS A 234 10.07 -0.70 13.12
N PRO A 235 9.13 -1.46 13.67
CA PRO A 235 9.14 -1.84 15.09
C PRO A 235 10.38 -2.70 15.41
N SER A 236 11.00 -2.46 16.56
CA SER A 236 12.16 -3.23 17.03
C SER A 236 11.79 -4.44 17.89
N ASP A 237 10.51 -4.58 18.26
CA ASP A 237 10.02 -5.65 19.13
C ASP A 237 9.91 -7.00 18.39
N VAL A 238 10.05 -8.11 19.14
CA VAL A 238 10.08 -9.51 18.65
C VAL A 238 8.84 -9.98 17.87
N GLY A 239 7.74 -9.22 17.90
CA GLY A 239 6.51 -9.53 17.18
C GLY A 239 6.59 -9.22 15.68
N TYR A 240 7.52 -8.34 15.28
CA TYR A 240 7.85 -8.13 13.88
C TYR A 240 8.98 -9.07 13.50
N ALA A 241 8.69 -10.00 12.59
CA ALA A 241 9.65 -11.03 12.22
C ALA A 241 10.93 -10.47 11.61
N GLY A 242 10.87 -9.23 11.08
CA GLY A 242 12.02 -8.40 10.73
C GLY A 242 12.91 -8.99 9.63
N GLY A 243 13.15 -8.22 8.58
CA GLY A 243 14.15 -8.56 7.58
C GLY A 243 13.64 -9.55 6.54
N HIS A 244 12.77 -9.06 5.65
CA HIS A 244 12.62 -9.63 4.32
C HIS A 244 14.01 -9.78 3.70
N ALA A 245 14.43 -11.02 3.47
CA ALA A 245 15.76 -11.34 3.01
C ALA A 245 15.71 -11.45 1.50
N MET A 246 16.27 -10.47 0.77
CA MET A 246 16.55 -10.67 -0.65
C MET A 246 18.02 -10.36 -0.93
N ASN A 247 18.78 -11.45 -1.12
CA ASN A 247 20.15 -11.48 -1.64
C ASN A 247 20.21 -11.26 -3.16
N THR A 248 19.20 -10.61 -3.75
CA THR A 248 19.17 -10.35 -5.20
C THR A 248 18.66 -8.96 -5.46
N TYR A 249 19.61 -8.09 -5.80
CA TYR A 249 19.43 -6.86 -6.55
C TYR A 249 18.32 -7.01 -7.59
N GLN A 250 17.31 -6.14 -7.60
CA GLN A 250 16.48 -5.93 -8.78
C GLN A 250 17.20 -4.91 -9.68
N PRO A 251 17.68 -5.29 -10.89
CA PRO A 251 18.45 -4.38 -11.76
C PRO A 251 17.59 -3.31 -12.44
N PHE A 252 16.28 -3.24 -12.18
CA PHE A 252 15.36 -2.27 -12.80
C PHE A 252 14.84 -1.20 -11.85
N SER A 253 15.32 -1.15 -10.61
CA SER A 253 15.09 -0.03 -9.70
C SER A 253 16.05 1.12 -10.03
N GLY A 254 15.93 1.68 -11.24
CA GLY A 254 16.45 3.02 -11.49
C GLY A 254 15.78 4.02 -10.54
N PRO A 255 16.41 5.15 -10.21
CA PRO A 255 15.77 6.20 -9.42
C PRO A 255 14.41 6.52 -10.03
N ARG A 256 13.34 6.36 -9.25
CA ARG A 256 12.02 6.84 -9.68
C ARG A 256 12.14 8.34 -9.81
N VAL A 257 12.17 8.82 -11.05
CA VAL A 257 11.83 10.21 -11.35
C VAL A 257 10.46 10.40 -10.73
N MET A 258 10.39 11.27 -9.71
CA MET A 258 9.12 11.75 -9.18
C MET A 258 8.25 12.06 -10.39
N PRO A 259 6.99 11.60 -10.48
CA PRO A 259 6.15 12.09 -11.57
C PRO A 259 6.26 13.61 -11.46
N GLY A 260 6.59 14.36 -12.51
CA GLY A 260 6.79 15.81 -12.39
C GLY A 260 8.09 16.37 -12.94
N SER A 261 8.52 15.93 -14.12
CA SER A 261 9.38 16.72 -15.00
C SER A 261 9.28 16.16 -16.41
N TYR A 262 8.19 16.48 -17.11
CA TYR A 262 8.26 16.54 -18.56
C TYR A 262 8.77 17.94 -18.85
N GLU A 263 10.10 18.11 -18.87
CA GLU A 263 10.64 19.27 -19.58
C GLU A 263 10.36 19.01 -21.06
N GLU A 264 9.55 19.90 -21.62
CA GLU A 264 9.20 19.95 -23.02
C GLU A 264 10.49 20.33 -23.76
N GLU A 265 11.24 19.32 -24.22
CA GLU A 265 12.40 19.55 -25.07
C GLU A 265 11.89 20.05 -26.42
N SER A 266 11.84 21.37 -26.53
CA SER A 266 11.50 22.07 -27.77
C SER A 266 12.49 21.68 -28.86
N VAL A 267 12.07 20.78 -29.74
CA VAL A 267 12.78 20.53 -31.00
C VAL A 267 12.60 21.78 -31.86
N ARG A 268 13.60 22.66 -31.84
CA ARG A 268 13.79 23.67 -32.88
C ARG A 268 14.23 22.95 -34.15
N ILE A 269 13.35 22.91 -35.14
CA ILE A 269 13.71 22.56 -36.51
C ILE A 269 14.28 23.84 -37.14
N SER A 270 15.59 23.83 -37.41
CA SER A 270 16.24 24.72 -38.37
C SER A 270 16.37 24.01 -39.71
#